data_AF-A0A965GYN1-F1
#
_entry.id   AF-A0A965GYN1-F1
#
_cell.length_a   1.000
_cell.length_b   1.000
_cell.length_c   1.000
_cell.angle_alpha   90.00
_cell.angle_beta   90.00
_cell.angle_gamma   90.00
#
_symmetry.space_group_name_H-M   'P 1'
#
loop_
_entity.id
_entity.type
_entity.pdbx_description
1 polymer ?
#
loop_
_entity_poly.entity_id
_entity_poly.type
_entity_poly.pdbx_seq_one_letter_code
_entity_poly.pdbx_strand_id
1 'polypeptide(L)'
;MKSSARGLVRLLDTIGACFRRLLLIAGLGLLASCGGGGIADLAGGVGSGGSGLAEGTVTGFGSVIVDGVVFDDSQAKVTEEGPAGVREATVKIGQRVRISSNANNVADSIEVITELVGPIDQIVADGAKAQRLTVLGQQVRVQREADGSGAAATWTDFGDLPCAPGCVFAAGQWIQAHGTWVLDAATSTYTLLASRIEVINPQPKVLLSGVVSKLDGSVVRLNAASGREVDLGSASALADPALNQVLRVWAPPPGGPPGAVMQADRSISARLAPPANVASTVLGGEVSRVSADGSEIEIQGNRISVPAEFRGAISTQQFARVELEKGPLGWQVKAPPRLPGSSERAEVQISEDIPAARLAQIASGNWNLRGTLLGRTTLSSSCAQLASEPPGTKVRVAVQAIRGPLPMTVQSIQCSRS
;
A
#
# COMPACT_ATOMS: atom_id res chain seq x y z
N MET A 1 37.47 -28.36 72.92
CA MET A 1 36.27 -27.53 73.20
C MET A 1 36.66 -26.07 73.16
N LYS A 2 35.93 -25.24 72.38
CA LYS A 2 36.08 -23.78 72.17
C LYS A 2 37.35 -23.41 71.38
N SER A 3 37.38 -22.59 70.32
CA SER A 3 36.41 -21.69 69.68
C SER A 3 37.11 -21.28 68.36
N SER A 4 36.57 -21.54 67.16
CA SER A 4 35.58 -20.69 66.48
C SER A 4 35.81 -19.19 66.72
N ALA A 5 36.62 -18.50 65.88
CA ALA A 5 36.64 -17.02 65.78
C ALA A 5 37.57 -16.43 64.69
N ARG A 6 38.11 -17.17 63.71
CA ARG A 6 39.02 -16.58 62.69
C ARG A 6 38.71 -16.93 61.23
N GLY A 7 37.55 -17.52 60.96
CA GLY A 7 37.14 -17.95 59.62
C GLY A 7 36.22 -16.98 58.86
N LEU A 8 35.62 -15.97 59.52
CA LEU A 8 34.50 -15.21 58.93
C LEU A 8 34.84 -13.77 58.51
N VAL A 9 36.03 -13.22 58.86
CA VAL A 9 36.38 -11.82 58.55
C VAL A 9 37.33 -11.71 57.34
N ARG A 10 37.98 -12.79 56.90
CA ARG A 10 38.88 -12.77 55.73
C ARG A 10 38.21 -13.18 54.40
N LEU A 11 36.94 -13.57 54.41
CA LEU A 11 36.21 -13.92 53.19
C LEU A 11 35.42 -12.75 52.57
N LEU A 12 35.26 -11.65 53.33
CA LEU A 12 34.50 -10.46 52.89
C LEU A 12 35.35 -9.42 52.15
N ASP A 13 36.68 -9.41 52.32
CA ASP A 13 37.55 -8.45 51.63
C ASP A 13 38.05 -8.92 50.26
N THR A 14 37.93 -10.22 49.94
CA THR A 14 38.44 -10.78 48.67
C THR A 14 37.40 -10.76 47.54
N ILE A 15 36.12 -10.54 47.85
CA ILE A 15 35.04 -10.45 46.85
C ILE A 15 34.88 -9.02 46.32
N GLY A 16 35.30 -8.00 47.09
CA GLY A 16 35.19 -6.58 46.70
C GLY A 16 36.27 -6.08 45.73
N ALA A 17 37.44 -6.73 45.66
CA ALA A 17 38.58 -6.24 44.88
C ALA A 17 38.63 -6.74 43.43
N CYS A 18 37.93 -7.83 43.09
CA CYS A 18 37.85 -8.34 41.72
C CYS A 18 36.73 -7.64 40.92
N PHE A 19 35.65 -7.22 41.58
CA PHE A 19 34.49 -6.61 40.92
C PHE A 19 34.64 -5.11 40.60
N ARG A 20 35.63 -4.43 41.19
CA ARG A 20 35.85 -2.98 41.01
C ARG A 20 36.94 -2.62 40.00
N ARG A 21 37.69 -3.61 39.49
CA ARG A 21 38.75 -3.41 38.46
C ARG A 21 38.35 -3.87 37.05
N LEU A 22 37.20 -4.52 36.88
CA LEU A 22 36.65 -4.88 35.57
C LEU A 22 35.66 -3.84 35.02
N LEU A 23 35.46 -2.72 35.73
CA LEU A 23 34.44 -1.69 35.43
C LEU A 23 35.04 -0.36 34.92
N LEU A 24 36.32 -0.33 34.55
CA LEU A 24 37.03 0.91 34.17
C LEU A 24 37.78 0.85 32.82
N ILE A 25 37.53 -0.17 31.98
CA ILE A 25 38.13 -0.30 30.64
C ILE A 25 37.08 -0.36 29.50
N ALA A 26 35.77 -0.41 29.80
CA ALA A 26 34.72 -0.52 28.79
C ALA A 26 33.96 0.80 28.49
N GLY A 27 34.62 1.96 28.62
CA GLY A 27 33.96 3.27 28.63
C GLY A 27 34.29 4.25 27.50
N LEU A 28 35.28 3.99 26.64
CA LEU A 28 35.67 4.92 25.57
C LEU A 28 35.78 4.19 24.23
N GLY A 29 34.72 4.24 23.42
CA GLY A 29 34.76 3.69 22.06
C GLY A 29 33.48 3.66 21.23
N LEU A 30 32.41 4.37 21.60
CA LEU A 30 31.12 4.32 20.85
C LEU A 30 30.61 5.67 20.35
N LEU A 31 31.51 6.62 20.04
CA LEU A 31 31.16 7.88 19.39
C LEU A 31 31.90 8.03 18.06
N ALA A 32 31.60 7.15 17.10
CA ALA A 32 31.92 7.37 15.68
C ALA A 32 31.13 6.40 14.78
N SER A 33 29.83 6.62 14.64
CA SER A 33 29.09 6.27 13.42
C SER A 33 27.73 6.96 13.41
N CYS A 34 27.76 8.27 13.18
CA CYS A 34 26.65 9.00 12.59
C CYS A 34 27.26 9.69 11.37
N GLY A 35 27.33 8.93 10.28
CA GLY A 35 27.86 9.36 8.99
C GLY A 35 27.04 8.68 7.90
N GLY A 36 26.40 9.50 7.07
CA GLY A 36 25.32 9.12 6.16
C GLY A 36 25.58 7.86 5.34
N GLY A 37 24.65 6.91 5.47
CA GLY A 37 24.44 5.86 4.48
C GLY A 37 23.55 6.42 3.38
N GLY A 38 24.16 6.75 2.25
CA GLY A 38 23.42 6.97 1.02
C GLY A 38 22.58 5.73 0.70
N ILE A 39 21.36 6.00 0.23
CA ILE A 39 20.45 5.06 -0.41
C ILE A 39 21.14 4.34 -1.58
N ALA A 40 21.89 3.30 -1.25
CA ALA A 40 22.24 2.22 -2.16
C ALA A 40 21.60 0.95 -1.60
N ASP A 41 20.28 0.99 -1.39
CA ASP A 41 19.51 -0.24 -1.38
C ASP A 41 19.56 -0.78 -2.81
N LEU A 42 20.45 -1.74 -3.01
CA LEU A 42 20.51 -2.59 -4.18
C LEU A 42 19.09 -2.99 -4.55
N ALA A 43 18.74 -2.68 -5.80
CA ALA A 43 17.50 -3.04 -6.44
C ALA A 43 17.00 -4.42 -5.98
N GLY A 44 15.86 -4.43 -5.28
CA GLY A 44 14.91 -5.55 -5.30
C GLY A 44 14.28 -5.66 -6.69
N GLY A 45 15.14 -5.71 -7.71
CA GLY A 45 14.76 -5.84 -9.11
C GLY A 45 14.20 -7.22 -9.34
N VAL A 46 13.19 -7.27 -10.21
CA VAL A 46 12.73 -8.52 -10.83
C VAL A 46 13.97 -9.26 -11.36
N GLY A 47 14.29 -10.40 -10.76
CA GLY A 47 15.60 -11.05 -10.94
C GLY A 47 16.13 -11.06 -12.37
N SER A 48 17.45 -10.91 -12.51
CA SER A 48 18.20 -10.79 -13.76
C SER A 48 17.79 -11.83 -14.81
N GLY A 49 16.90 -11.49 -15.74
CA GLY A 49 16.59 -12.38 -16.86
C GLY A 49 15.31 -12.16 -17.68
N GLY A 50 14.41 -11.23 -17.34
CA GLY A 50 13.19 -11.04 -18.15
C GLY A 50 12.32 -9.85 -17.74
N SER A 51 11.28 -9.57 -18.53
CA SER A 51 10.24 -8.60 -18.21
C SER A 51 9.60 -8.90 -16.85
N GLY A 52 9.53 -7.90 -15.99
CA GLY A 52 8.95 -7.96 -14.66
C GLY A 52 7.50 -7.53 -14.63
N LEU A 53 6.72 -8.18 -13.78
CA LEU A 53 5.40 -7.71 -13.37
C LEU A 53 5.48 -7.32 -11.89
N ALA A 54 4.94 -6.17 -11.50
CA ALA A 54 4.85 -5.79 -10.10
C ALA A 54 3.44 -5.27 -9.78
N GLU A 55 2.90 -5.62 -8.62
CA GLU A 55 1.62 -5.11 -8.15
C GLU A 55 1.75 -4.65 -6.69
N GLY A 56 1.23 -3.47 -6.40
CA GLY A 56 1.31 -2.88 -5.07
C GLY A 56 0.73 -1.48 -4.97
N THR A 57 0.96 -0.85 -3.82
CA THR A 57 0.50 0.51 -3.55
C THR A 57 1.59 1.52 -3.94
N VAL A 58 1.19 2.64 -4.54
CA VAL A 58 2.10 3.73 -4.85
C VAL A 58 2.50 4.44 -3.55
N THR A 59 3.79 4.43 -3.26
CA THR A 59 4.39 5.01 -2.07
C THR A 59 5.29 6.20 -2.38
N GLY A 60 5.46 6.58 -3.65
CA GLY A 60 6.25 7.76 -4.00
C GLY A 60 6.39 8.04 -5.49
N PHE A 61 7.01 9.18 -5.81
CA PHE A 61 7.30 9.72 -7.13
C PHE A 61 8.72 10.29 -7.23
N GLY A 62 9.29 10.14 -8.42
CA GLY A 62 10.70 10.38 -8.78
C GLY A 62 11.26 9.26 -9.64
N SER A 63 10.43 8.74 -10.55
CA SER A 63 10.14 7.31 -10.78
C SER A 63 9.02 6.81 -9.85
N VAL A 64 8.05 6.06 -10.36
CA VAL A 64 6.92 5.54 -9.56
C VAL A 64 7.46 4.53 -8.56
N ILE A 65 7.23 4.77 -7.27
CA ILE A 65 7.66 3.87 -6.20
C ILE A 65 6.47 3.01 -5.79
N VAL A 66 6.57 1.68 -5.95
CA VAL A 66 5.52 0.72 -5.58
C VAL A 66 5.98 -0.15 -4.43
N ASP A 67 5.32 0.04 -3.29
CA ASP A 67 5.62 -0.62 -2.01
C ASP A 67 7.11 -0.54 -1.61
N GLY A 68 7.83 0.50 -2.08
CA GLY A 68 9.26 0.74 -1.84
C GLY A 68 10.23 0.38 -2.98
N VAL A 69 9.76 -0.06 -4.16
CA VAL A 69 10.63 -0.36 -5.33
C VAL A 69 10.41 0.73 -6.36
N VAL A 70 11.50 1.27 -6.87
CA VAL A 70 11.52 2.39 -7.82
C VAL A 70 11.40 1.85 -9.25
N PHE A 71 10.43 2.38 -10.01
CA PHE A 71 10.24 2.11 -11.43
C PHE A 71 10.33 3.40 -12.25
N ASP A 72 11.23 3.46 -13.23
CA ASP A 72 11.29 4.58 -14.17
C ASP A 72 10.03 4.57 -15.05
N ASP A 73 9.15 5.56 -14.85
CA ASP A 73 7.87 5.72 -15.53
C ASP A 73 7.93 6.71 -16.69
N SER A 74 9.12 7.22 -17.06
CA SER A 74 9.28 8.31 -18.03
C SER A 74 8.74 8.01 -19.43
N GLN A 75 8.61 6.73 -19.80
CA GLN A 75 8.06 6.27 -21.08
C GLN A 75 6.81 5.39 -20.90
N ALA A 76 6.31 5.25 -19.66
CA ALA A 76 5.26 4.29 -19.37
C ALA A 76 3.91 4.77 -19.89
N LYS A 77 3.16 3.86 -20.52
CA LYS A 77 1.73 4.11 -20.79
C LYS A 77 0.93 3.89 -19.52
N VAL A 78 0.37 4.97 -18.96
CA VAL A 78 -0.47 4.91 -17.75
C VAL A 78 -1.95 4.81 -18.14
N THR A 79 -2.63 3.78 -17.64
CA THR A 79 -4.04 3.53 -17.93
C THR A 79 -4.81 3.19 -16.66
N GLU A 80 -6.12 3.38 -16.70
CA GLU A 80 -7.02 2.85 -15.70
C GLU A 80 -8.31 2.33 -16.35
N GLU A 81 -8.90 1.34 -15.73
CA GLU A 81 -10.20 0.84 -16.16
C GLU A 81 -11.30 1.78 -15.64
N GLY A 82 -12.07 2.35 -16.56
CA GLY A 82 -13.24 3.17 -16.27
C GLY A 82 -14.56 2.53 -16.70
N PRO A 83 -15.69 3.20 -16.42
CA PRO A 83 -17.03 2.67 -16.68
C PRO A 83 -17.30 2.40 -18.17
N ALA A 84 -16.61 3.09 -19.08
CA ALA A 84 -16.73 2.93 -20.52
C ALA A 84 -15.63 2.06 -21.16
N GLY A 85 -14.63 1.59 -20.39
CA GLY A 85 -13.43 0.98 -20.96
C GLY A 85 -12.15 1.45 -20.30
N VAL A 86 -11.02 0.97 -20.83
CA VAL A 86 -9.69 1.46 -20.47
C VAL A 86 -9.52 2.89 -20.98
N ARG A 87 -8.96 3.76 -20.14
CA ARG A 87 -8.65 5.16 -20.46
C ARG A 87 -7.28 5.55 -19.93
N GLU A 88 -6.74 6.66 -20.41
CA GLU A 88 -5.53 7.24 -19.85
C GLU A 88 -5.76 7.73 -18.42
N ALA A 89 -4.72 7.66 -17.61
CA ALA A 89 -4.76 8.02 -16.20
C ALA A 89 -3.46 8.67 -15.76
N THR A 90 -3.48 9.25 -14.56
CA THR A 90 -2.28 9.75 -13.87
C THR A 90 -2.17 9.04 -12.54
N VAL A 91 -0.97 8.54 -12.24
CA VAL A 91 -0.68 7.84 -10.98
C VAL A 91 -0.66 8.85 -9.83
N LYS A 92 -1.30 8.50 -8.71
CA LYS A 92 -1.36 9.29 -7.47
C LYS A 92 -0.91 8.45 -6.26
N ILE A 93 -0.39 9.10 -5.20
CA ILE A 93 0.00 8.38 -3.97
C ILE A 93 -1.19 7.60 -3.41
N GLY A 94 -0.93 6.39 -2.89
CA GLY A 94 -1.95 5.55 -2.29
C GLY A 94 -2.84 4.82 -3.30
N GLN A 95 -2.73 5.14 -4.60
CA GLN A 95 -3.34 4.29 -5.62
C GLN A 95 -2.67 2.93 -5.67
N ARG A 96 -3.43 1.98 -6.18
CA ARG A 96 -2.97 0.63 -6.48
C ARG A 96 -2.59 0.55 -7.94
N VAL A 97 -1.44 -0.06 -8.22
CA VAL A 97 -0.94 -0.17 -9.58
C VAL A 97 -0.41 -1.55 -9.88
N ARG A 98 -0.53 -1.93 -11.15
CA ARG A 98 0.19 -3.04 -11.76
C ARG A 98 1.12 -2.49 -12.82
N ILE A 99 2.41 -2.83 -12.71
CA ILE A 99 3.47 -2.34 -13.57
C ILE A 99 4.03 -3.52 -14.37
N SER A 100 4.10 -3.36 -15.69
CA SER A 100 4.96 -4.17 -16.55
C SER A 100 6.24 -3.39 -16.78
N SER A 101 7.39 -3.99 -16.49
CA SER A 101 8.70 -3.37 -16.65
C SER A 101 9.69 -4.30 -17.33
N ASN A 102 10.79 -3.74 -17.83
CA ASN A 102 11.96 -4.53 -18.21
C ASN A 102 12.81 -4.89 -16.98
N ALA A 103 13.92 -5.61 -17.21
CA ALA A 103 14.83 -6.06 -16.16
C ALA A 103 15.56 -4.92 -15.40
N ASN A 104 15.53 -3.69 -15.93
CA ASN A 104 16.13 -2.50 -15.30
C ASN A 104 15.08 -1.66 -14.55
N ASN A 105 13.89 -2.22 -14.27
CA ASN A 105 12.75 -1.51 -13.67
C ASN A 105 12.29 -0.26 -14.46
N VAL A 106 12.50 -0.24 -15.78
CA VAL A 106 11.84 0.77 -16.63
C VAL A 106 10.46 0.24 -16.98
N ALA A 107 9.43 1.00 -16.61
CA ALA A 107 8.04 0.63 -16.81
C ALA A 107 7.62 0.87 -18.27
N ASP A 108 7.09 -0.18 -18.91
CA ASP A 108 6.47 -0.09 -20.23
C ASP A 108 5.01 0.35 -20.11
N SER A 109 4.32 -0.14 -19.07
CA SER A 109 2.93 0.22 -18.78
C SER A 109 2.63 0.18 -17.28
N ILE A 110 1.71 1.04 -16.88
CA ILE A 110 1.17 1.12 -15.52
C ILE A 110 -0.35 1.09 -15.62
N GLU A 111 -0.97 0.07 -15.03
CA GLU A 111 -2.42 -0.02 -14.85
C GLU A 111 -2.75 0.45 -13.43
N VAL A 112 -3.53 1.52 -13.29
CA VAL A 112 -4.13 1.91 -12.01
C VAL A 112 -5.31 0.99 -11.74
N ILE A 113 -5.22 0.22 -10.65
CA ILE A 113 -6.26 -0.68 -10.19
C ILE A 113 -7.16 0.08 -9.23
N THR A 114 -8.44 0.10 -9.53
CA THR A 114 -9.48 0.62 -8.64
C THR A 114 -10.26 -0.55 -8.07
N GLU A 115 -10.41 -0.61 -6.75
CA GLU A 115 -11.13 -1.71 -6.10
C GLU A 115 -12.62 -1.43 -5.92
N LEU A 116 -13.04 -0.17 -5.73
CA LEU A 116 -14.44 0.12 -5.46
C LEU A 116 -14.83 1.51 -5.95
N VAL A 117 -15.97 1.61 -6.65
CA VAL A 117 -16.57 2.89 -7.06
C VAL A 117 -18.06 2.85 -6.78
N GLY A 118 -18.56 3.78 -5.96
CA GLY A 118 -19.98 3.84 -5.65
C GLY A 118 -20.33 4.84 -4.54
N PRO A 119 -21.63 5.01 -4.27
CA PRO A 119 -22.11 5.79 -3.14
C PRO A 119 -21.85 5.07 -1.81
N ILE A 120 -21.59 5.86 -0.77
CA ILE A 120 -21.51 5.37 0.60
C ILE A 120 -22.93 5.07 1.11
N ASP A 121 -23.17 3.83 1.51
CA ASP A 121 -24.43 3.38 2.11
C ASP A 121 -24.47 3.74 3.61
N GLN A 122 -23.37 3.46 4.32
CA GLN A 122 -23.30 3.60 5.78
C GLN A 122 -21.90 3.99 6.22
N ILE A 123 -21.83 4.70 7.35
CA ILE A 123 -20.59 5.09 8.01
C ILE A 123 -20.69 4.71 9.47
N VAL A 124 -19.71 3.96 9.96
CA VAL A 124 -19.63 3.54 11.36
C VAL A 124 -18.22 3.86 11.88
N ALA A 125 -18.13 4.30 13.13
CA ALA A 125 -16.83 4.45 13.79
C ALA A 125 -16.17 3.08 13.97
N ASP A 126 -14.86 2.99 13.75
CA ASP A 126 -14.07 1.77 13.96
C ASP A 126 -12.95 2.07 14.96
N GLY A 127 -13.36 2.39 16.19
CA GLY A 127 -12.49 2.98 17.20
C GLY A 127 -12.24 4.48 16.99
N ALA A 128 -11.35 5.07 17.79
CA ALA A 128 -11.06 6.51 17.74
C ALA A 128 -10.32 6.95 16.46
N LYS A 129 -9.62 6.01 15.81
CA LYS A 129 -8.58 6.27 14.80
C LYS A 129 -8.92 5.79 13.40
N ALA A 130 -10.04 5.10 13.22
CA ALA A 130 -10.48 4.56 11.95
C ALA A 130 -12.00 4.70 11.76
N GLN A 131 -12.45 4.55 10.53
CA GLN A 131 -13.85 4.46 10.16
C GLN A 131 -14.08 3.25 9.28
N ARG A 132 -15.27 2.67 9.38
CA ARG A 132 -15.75 1.63 8.47
C ARG A 132 -16.87 2.23 7.62
N LEU A 133 -16.65 2.28 6.32
CA LEU A 133 -17.66 2.66 5.34
C LEU A 133 -18.28 1.38 4.78
N THR A 134 -19.57 1.42 4.49
CA THR A 134 -20.22 0.43 3.63
C THR A 134 -20.52 1.11 2.30
N VAL A 135 -20.05 0.53 1.20
CA VAL A 135 -20.24 1.03 -0.16
C VAL A 135 -20.68 -0.14 -1.02
N LEU A 136 -21.91 -0.10 -1.54
CA LEU A 136 -22.53 -1.19 -2.29
C LEU A 136 -22.52 -2.53 -1.52
N GLY A 137 -22.75 -2.46 -0.20
CA GLY A 137 -22.67 -3.62 0.70
C GLY A 137 -21.26 -4.15 0.96
N GLN A 138 -20.21 -3.49 0.46
CA GLN A 138 -18.81 -3.85 0.70
C GLN A 138 -18.25 -3.07 1.89
N GLN A 139 -17.47 -3.73 2.75
CA GLN A 139 -16.83 -3.10 3.88
C GLN A 139 -15.50 -2.45 3.47
N VAL A 140 -15.35 -1.16 3.78
CA VAL A 140 -14.13 -0.39 3.55
C VAL A 140 -13.64 0.15 4.88
N ARG A 141 -12.43 -0.21 5.29
CA ARG A 141 -11.77 0.34 6.47
C ARG A 141 -10.86 1.49 6.04
N VAL A 142 -11.08 2.64 6.68
CA VAL A 142 -10.34 3.88 6.47
C VAL A 142 -9.52 4.17 7.71
N GLN A 143 -8.20 4.26 7.55
CA GLN A 143 -7.29 4.51 8.64
C GLN A 143 -6.88 5.98 8.66
N ARG A 144 -7.32 6.71 9.70
CA ARG A 144 -7.13 8.18 9.82
C ARG A 144 -5.97 8.56 10.74
N GLU A 145 -5.61 7.69 11.66
CA GLU A 145 -4.53 7.85 12.64
C GLU A 145 -3.78 6.53 12.85
N ALA A 146 -2.53 6.56 13.32
CA ALA A 146 -1.79 5.34 13.63
C ALA A 146 -2.49 4.60 14.78
N ASP A 147 -2.98 3.39 14.53
CA ASP A 147 -3.68 2.59 15.55
C ASP A 147 -2.73 1.98 16.59
N GLY A 148 -1.41 2.10 16.40
CA GLY A 148 -0.39 1.62 17.34
C GLY A 148 -0.26 0.09 17.36
N SER A 149 -0.93 -0.63 16.45
CA SER A 149 -0.96 -2.09 16.42
C SER A 149 0.30 -2.74 15.86
N GLY A 150 1.25 -1.97 15.32
CA GLY A 150 2.46 -2.49 14.70
C GLY A 150 2.26 -3.13 13.32
N ALA A 151 1.02 -3.50 12.97
CA ALA A 151 0.61 -3.60 11.57
C ALA A 151 0.87 -2.22 10.94
N ALA A 152 1.43 -2.15 9.73
CA ALA A 152 1.35 -0.87 9.03
C ALA A 152 -0.12 -0.61 8.80
N ALA A 153 -0.67 0.28 9.60
CA ALA A 153 -1.73 1.14 9.15
C ALA A 153 -1.32 1.64 7.75
N THR A 154 -1.90 1.04 6.71
CA THR A 154 -1.87 1.64 5.39
C THR A 154 -2.69 2.91 5.54
N TRP A 155 -2.00 4.02 5.73
CA TRP A 155 -2.62 5.33 5.82
C TRP A 155 -3.50 5.54 4.60
N THR A 156 -4.76 5.90 4.82
CA THR A 156 -5.64 6.23 3.70
C THR A 156 -5.31 7.64 3.24
N ASP A 157 -4.79 7.76 2.02
CA ASP A 157 -4.65 9.06 1.36
C ASP A 157 -6.04 9.57 0.91
N PHE A 158 -6.35 10.83 1.21
CA PHE A 158 -7.64 11.42 0.87
C PHE A 158 -7.57 12.33 -0.36
N GLY A 159 -6.46 12.32 -1.09
CA GLY A 159 -6.24 13.15 -2.27
C GLY A 159 -6.49 14.64 -2.03
N ASP A 160 -7.21 15.26 -2.96
CA ASP A 160 -7.53 16.69 -2.96
C ASP A 160 -8.80 17.01 -2.15
N LEU A 161 -9.21 16.12 -1.24
CA LEU A 161 -10.38 16.36 -0.42
C LEU A 161 -10.24 17.67 0.36
N PRO A 162 -11.22 18.60 0.28
CA PRO A 162 -11.13 19.94 0.88
C PRO A 162 -11.15 19.94 2.42
N CYS A 163 -11.10 18.77 3.07
CA CYS A 163 -11.41 18.56 4.49
C CYS A 163 -10.27 17.99 5.33
N ALA A 164 -9.03 18.13 4.90
CA ALA A 164 -7.87 17.75 5.69
C ALA A 164 -7.45 18.88 6.66
N PRO A 165 -7.44 18.69 8.00
CA PRO A 165 -7.78 17.49 8.78
C PRO A 165 -9.25 17.46 9.24
N GLY A 166 -9.88 16.26 9.19
CA GLY A 166 -11.24 16.03 9.71
C GLY A 166 -12.28 15.52 8.71
N CYS A 167 -11.88 14.94 7.57
CA CYS A 167 -12.82 14.50 6.55
C CYS A 167 -14.00 13.70 7.11
N VAL A 168 -15.19 14.27 6.93
CA VAL A 168 -16.47 13.66 7.27
C VAL A 168 -17.06 13.17 5.96
N PHE A 169 -17.07 11.86 5.79
CA PHE A 169 -17.88 11.23 4.76
C PHE A 169 -19.37 11.43 5.09
N ALA A 170 -20.20 11.48 4.05
CA ALA A 170 -21.66 11.45 4.18
C ALA A 170 -22.23 10.23 3.42
N ALA A 171 -23.35 9.70 3.91
CA ALA A 171 -24.12 8.72 3.14
C ALA A 171 -24.60 9.35 1.81
N GLY A 172 -24.63 8.55 0.74
CA GLY A 172 -24.93 8.99 -0.62
C GLY A 172 -23.75 9.65 -1.37
N GLN A 173 -22.67 9.99 -0.66
CA GLN A 173 -21.47 10.56 -1.28
C GLN A 173 -20.75 9.49 -2.10
N TRP A 174 -20.39 9.84 -3.34
CA TRP A 174 -19.70 8.93 -4.24
C TRP A 174 -18.21 8.97 -4.01
N ILE A 175 -17.61 7.78 -3.93
CA ILE A 175 -16.17 7.61 -3.79
C ILE A 175 -15.59 6.67 -4.82
N GLN A 176 -14.32 6.88 -5.11
CA GLN A 176 -13.41 5.92 -5.71
C GLN A 176 -12.41 5.50 -4.64
N ALA A 177 -12.35 4.21 -4.33
CA ALA A 177 -11.44 3.67 -3.33
C ALA A 177 -10.41 2.73 -3.97
N HIS A 178 -9.17 2.92 -3.55
CA HIS A 178 -8.04 2.03 -3.79
C HIS A 178 -7.61 1.41 -2.46
N GLY A 179 -7.20 0.15 -2.44
CA GLY A 179 -6.72 -0.48 -1.20
C GLY A 179 -6.92 -1.98 -1.15
N THR A 180 -6.40 -2.66 -0.12
CA THR A 180 -6.19 -4.12 -0.08
C THR A 180 -7.41 -4.87 0.39
N TRP A 181 -7.81 -5.94 -0.31
CA TRP A 181 -8.78 -6.88 0.23
C TRP A 181 -8.08 -7.78 1.26
N VAL A 182 -8.42 -7.59 2.53
CA VAL A 182 -7.88 -8.35 3.66
C VAL A 182 -8.98 -9.23 4.24
N LEU A 183 -8.75 -10.54 4.27
CA LEU A 183 -9.62 -11.49 4.95
C LEU A 183 -9.50 -11.34 6.47
N ASP A 184 -10.61 -11.05 7.12
CA ASP A 184 -10.78 -11.29 8.54
C ASP A 184 -11.19 -12.76 8.74
N ALA A 185 -10.24 -13.58 9.22
CA ALA A 185 -10.46 -15.00 9.44
C ALA A 185 -11.55 -15.29 10.49
N ALA A 186 -11.79 -14.39 11.44
CA ALA A 186 -12.81 -14.60 12.48
C ALA A 186 -14.22 -14.45 11.92
N THR A 187 -14.42 -13.53 10.99
CA THR A 187 -15.73 -13.23 10.37
C THR A 187 -15.87 -13.79 8.96
N SER A 188 -14.82 -14.43 8.42
CA SER A 188 -14.74 -14.93 7.04
C SER A 188 -15.16 -13.86 6.02
N THR A 189 -14.76 -12.62 6.27
CA THR A 189 -15.17 -11.44 5.49
C THR A 189 -13.94 -10.70 4.98
N TYR A 190 -13.92 -10.37 3.70
CA TYR A 190 -12.92 -9.46 3.15
C TYR A 190 -13.35 -8.01 3.40
N THR A 191 -12.44 -7.25 4.00
CA THR A 191 -12.58 -5.79 4.15
C THR A 191 -11.55 -5.12 3.26
N LEU A 192 -11.97 -4.06 2.55
CA LEU A 192 -11.06 -3.22 1.79
C LEU A 192 -10.30 -2.29 2.76
N LEU A 193 -9.04 -2.56 3.03
CA LEU A 193 -8.15 -1.63 3.73
C LEU A 193 -7.73 -0.54 2.76
N ALA A 194 -8.37 0.63 2.86
CA ALA A 194 -8.20 1.71 1.89
C ALA A 194 -6.82 2.38 2.00
N SER A 195 -6.09 2.42 0.89
CA SER A 195 -4.83 3.16 0.74
C SER A 195 -5.03 4.54 0.11
N ARG A 196 -6.10 4.73 -0.68
CA ARG A 196 -6.56 6.03 -1.17
C ARG A 196 -8.07 6.05 -1.31
N ILE A 197 -8.70 7.17 -0.95
CA ILE A 197 -10.10 7.45 -1.25
C ILE A 197 -10.20 8.84 -1.89
N GLU A 198 -10.87 8.90 -3.03
CA GLU A 198 -11.25 10.14 -3.69
C GLU A 198 -12.77 10.29 -3.68
N VAL A 199 -13.27 11.51 -3.46
CA VAL A 199 -14.68 11.82 -3.69
C VAL A 199 -14.83 12.22 -5.14
N ILE A 200 -15.80 11.60 -5.79
CA ILE A 200 -16.04 11.77 -7.21
C ILE A 200 -17.48 12.20 -7.44
N ASN A 201 -17.74 12.76 -8.62
CA ASN A 201 -19.12 12.95 -9.06
C ASN A 201 -19.78 11.58 -9.31
N PRO A 202 -21.10 11.47 -9.15
CA PRO A 202 -21.85 10.27 -9.50
C PRO A 202 -21.52 9.78 -10.92
N GLN A 203 -21.30 8.48 -11.06
CA GLN A 203 -20.93 7.85 -12.31
C GLN A 203 -22.10 7.04 -12.89
N PRO A 204 -22.15 6.82 -14.22
CA PRO A 204 -23.19 6.01 -14.84
C PRO A 204 -23.08 4.52 -14.49
N LYS A 205 -21.95 4.10 -13.89
CA LYS A 205 -21.71 2.73 -13.43
C LYS A 205 -21.00 2.73 -12.09
N VAL A 206 -21.18 1.66 -11.36
CA VAL A 206 -20.43 1.34 -10.14
C VAL A 206 -19.42 0.23 -10.43
N LEU A 207 -18.40 0.15 -9.58
CA LEU A 207 -17.41 -0.92 -9.61
C LEU A 207 -17.43 -1.65 -8.28
N LEU A 208 -17.64 -2.96 -8.33
CA LEU A 208 -17.43 -3.90 -7.24
C LEU A 208 -16.17 -4.72 -7.54
N SER A 209 -15.37 -5.03 -6.53
CA SER A 209 -14.28 -6.00 -6.69
C SER A 209 -14.09 -6.85 -5.46
N GLY A 210 -13.27 -7.89 -5.59
CA GLY A 210 -12.85 -8.73 -4.48
C GLY A 210 -13.16 -10.20 -4.72
N VAL A 211 -13.19 -10.97 -3.64
CA VAL A 211 -13.16 -12.43 -3.70
C VAL A 211 -14.57 -13.02 -3.80
N VAL A 212 -14.78 -13.95 -4.74
CA VAL A 212 -16.04 -14.70 -4.85
C VAL A 212 -16.21 -15.60 -3.62
N SER A 213 -17.16 -15.23 -2.77
CA SER A 213 -17.50 -15.90 -1.52
C SER A 213 -18.66 -16.90 -1.67
N LYS A 214 -19.52 -16.69 -2.67
CA LYS A 214 -20.59 -17.61 -3.07
C LYS A 214 -20.76 -17.55 -4.58
N LEU A 215 -21.08 -18.70 -5.17
CA LEU A 215 -21.43 -18.86 -6.58
C LEU A 215 -22.72 -19.67 -6.68
N ASP A 216 -23.69 -19.18 -7.44
CA ASP A 216 -24.97 -19.85 -7.72
C ASP A 216 -25.34 -19.60 -9.19
N GLY A 217 -24.99 -20.53 -10.08
CA GLY A 217 -25.04 -20.30 -11.52
C GLY A 217 -24.14 -19.13 -11.94
N SER A 218 -24.74 -18.12 -12.59
CA SER A 218 -24.05 -16.86 -12.97
C SER A 218 -24.01 -15.82 -11.86
N VAL A 219 -24.68 -16.05 -10.73
CA VAL A 219 -24.77 -15.10 -9.62
C VAL A 219 -23.60 -15.32 -8.68
N VAL A 220 -22.79 -14.27 -8.50
CA VAL A 220 -21.69 -14.24 -7.54
C VAL A 220 -22.02 -13.33 -6.37
N ARG A 221 -21.51 -13.68 -5.18
CA ARG A 221 -21.42 -12.78 -4.04
C ARG A 221 -19.96 -12.51 -3.71
N LEU A 222 -19.59 -11.24 -3.63
CA LEU A 222 -18.22 -10.84 -3.33
C LEU A 222 -18.03 -10.54 -1.83
N ASN A 223 -16.85 -10.89 -1.32
CA ASN A 223 -16.23 -10.49 -0.04
C ASN A 223 -16.89 -10.93 1.27
N ALA A 224 -18.21 -10.93 1.38
CA ALA A 224 -18.91 -11.19 2.64
C ALA A 224 -20.25 -11.88 2.40
N ALA A 225 -20.79 -12.55 3.43
CA ALA A 225 -22.16 -13.07 3.39
C ALA A 225 -23.22 -11.96 3.22
N SER A 226 -22.96 -10.76 3.74
CA SER A 226 -23.75 -9.55 3.53
C SER A 226 -23.44 -8.82 2.23
N GLY A 227 -22.46 -9.32 1.46
CA GLY A 227 -22.05 -8.72 0.20
C GLY A 227 -23.17 -8.76 -0.84
N ARG A 228 -23.14 -7.79 -1.76
CA ARG A 228 -24.12 -7.72 -2.83
C ARG A 228 -23.98 -8.89 -3.80
N GLU A 229 -25.12 -9.46 -4.19
CA GLU A 229 -25.16 -10.43 -5.29
C GLU A 229 -25.13 -9.69 -6.62
N VAL A 230 -24.32 -10.22 -7.53
CA VAL A 230 -24.18 -9.73 -8.90
C VAL A 230 -24.35 -10.90 -9.85
N ASP A 231 -25.35 -10.82 -10.71
CA ASP A 231 -25.53 -11.72 -11.83
C ASP A 231 -24.58 -11.30 -12.96
N LEU A 232 -23.64 -12.19 -13.30
CA LEU A 232 -22.68 -11.97 -14.36
C LEU A 232 -23.30 -12.14 -15.76
N GLY A 233 -24.45 -12.81 -15.85
CA GLY A 233 -25.18 -13.07 -17.09
C GLY A 233 -24.30 -13.58 -18.24
N SER A 234 -24.66 -13.19 -19.47
CA SER A 234 -23.83 -13.39 -20.67
C SER A 234 -22.87 -12.23 -20.96
N ALA A 235 -22.85 -11.20 -20.11
CA ALA A 235 -21.98 -10.02 -20.21
C ALA A 235 -20.58 -10.24 -19.60
N SER A 236 -20.36 -11.43 -19.04
CA SER A 236 -19.09 -11.84 -18.47
C SER A 236 -18.04 -12.11 -19.54
N ALA A 237 -16.89 -11.42 -19.47
CA ALA A 237 -15.70 -11.83 -20.22
C ALA A 237 -15.00 -13.05 -19.58
N LEU A 238 -15.54 -13.56 -18.46
CA LEU A 238 -15.01 -14.71 -17.73
C LEU A 238 -15.73 -15.96 -18.18
N ALA A 239 -14.96 -16.91 -18.71
CA ALA A 239 -15.47 -18.21 -19.14
C ALA A 239 -16.05 -19.03 -17.98
N ASP A 240 -15.48 -18.93 -16.77
CA ASP A 240 -15.94 -19.64 -15.57
C ASP A 240 -15.57 -18.86 -14.29
N PRO A 241 -16.50 -18.15 -13.63
CA PRO A 241 -16.26 -17.62 -12.28
C PRO A 241 -16.12 -18.78 -11.28
N ALA A 242 -15.14 -18.71 -10.38
CA ALA A 242 -14.92 -19.75 -9.37
C ALA A 242 -14.89 -19.16 -7.94
N LEU A 243 -15.25 -19.98 -6.95
CA LEU A 243 -15.04 -19.63 -5.54
C LEU A 243 -13.57 -19.30 -5.29
N ASN A 244 -13.32 -18.28 -4.47
CA ASN A 244 -11.99 -17.73 -4.16
C ASN A 244 -11.31 -17.00 -5.33
N GLN A 245 -11.98 -16.79 -6.47
CA GLN A 245 -11.44 -15.94 -7.53
C GLN A 245 -11.63 -14.46 -7.18
N VAL A 246 -10.63 -13.62 -7.48
CA VAL A 246 -10.75 -12.17 -7.37
C VAL A 246 -11.35 -11.62 -8.68
N LEU A 247 -12.44 -10.88 -8.58
CA LEU A 247 -13.16 -10.27 -9.72
C LEU A 247 -13.18 -8.74 -9.61
N ARG A 248 -13.31 -8.08 -10.76
CA ARG A 248 -13.78 -6.69 -10.88
C ARG A 248 -15.02 -6.69 -11.76
N VAL A 249 -16.09 -6.05 -11.29
CA VAL A 249 -17.40 -6.06 -11.93
C VAL A 249 -17.93 -4.64 -12.03
N TRP A 250 -18.11 -4.18 -13.26
CA TRP A 250 -18.83 -2.97 -13.58
C TRP A 250 -20.30 -3.30 -13.77
N ALA A 251 -21.16 -2.51 -13.14
CA ALA A 251 -22.60 -2.67 -13.20
C ALA A 251 -23.28 -1.30 -13.16
N PRO A 252 -24.54 -1.18 -13.61
CA PRO A 252 -25.34 0.01 -13.36
C PRO A 252 -25.48 0.24 -11.85
N PRO A 253 -25.63 1.49 -11.38
CA PRO A 253 -25.94 1.78 -9.99
C PRO A 253 -27.19 0.99 -9.58
N PRO A 254 -27.21 0.43 -8.36
CA PRO A 254 -28.31 -0.44 -7.95
C PRO A 254 -29.64 0.31 -7.94
N GLY A 255 -30.57 -0.13 -8.79
CA GLY A 255 -31.98 0.26 -8.75
C GLY A 255 -32.83 -0.81 -8.06
N GLY A 256 -34.06 -0.46 -7.68
CA GLY A 256 -35.03 -1.39 -7.10
C GLY A 256 -34.89 -1.58 -5.58
N PRO A 257 -35.57 -2.60 -5.01
CA PRO A 257 -35.60 -2.80 -3.56
C PRO A 257 -34.22 -3.17 -3.00
N PRO A 258 -33.96 -2.88 -1.71
CA PRO A 258 -32.75 -3.34 -1.02
C PRO A 258 -32.56 -4.84 -1.19
N GLY A 259 -31.34 -5.26 -1.55
CA GLY A 259 -31.01 -6.67 -1.77
C GLY A 259 -31.29 -7.19 -3.18
N ALA A 260 -31.82 -6.37 -4.11
CA ALA A 260 -31.92 -6.77 -5.51
C ALA A 260 -30.53 -7.13 -6.08
N VAL A 261 -30.49 -8.26 -6.80
CA VAL A 261 -29.31 -8.76 -7.53
C VAL A 261 -28.95 -7.76 -8.61
N MET A 262 -27.68 -7.33 -8.61
CA MET A 262 -27.17 -6.41 -9.62
C MET A 262 -26.89 -7.17 -10.91
N GLN A 263 -27.08 -6.52 -12.06
CA GLN A 263 -26.73 -7.09 -13.36
C GLN A 263 -25.38 -6.53 -13.79
N ALA A 264 -24.43 -7.39 -14.13
CA ALA A 264 -23.12 -6.97 -14.60
C ALA A 264 -23.20 -6.44 -16.04
N ASP A 265 -22.56 -5.31 -16.29
CA ASP A 265 -22.30 -4.81 -17.65
C ASP A 265 -20.99 -5.39 -18.20
N ARG A 266 -20.00 -5.56 -17.31
CA ARG A 266 -18.67 -6.10 -17.64
C ARG A 266 -18.06 -6.72 -16.38
N SER A 267 -17.49 -7.91 -16.50
CA SER A 267 -16.66 -8.52 -15.46
C SER A 267 -15.31 -8.94 -16.01
N ILE A 268 -14.27 -8.81 -15.20
CA ILE A 268 -12.91 -9.26 -15.52
C ILE A 268 -12.30 -10.00 -14.32
N SER A 269 -11.41 -10.95 -14.62
CA SER A 269 -10.59 -11.59 -13.59
C SER A 269 -9.58 -10.56 -13.11
N ALA A 270 -9.58 -10.29 -11.81
CA ALA A 270 -8.56 -9.47 -11.16
C ALA A 270 -7.46 -10.33 -10.52
N ARG A 271 -7.50 -11.66 -10.71
CA ARG A 271 -6.45 -12.57 -10.26
C ARG A 271 -5.10 -12.16 -10.87
N LEU A 272 -4.08 -12.05 -10.03
CA LEU A 272 -2.70 -12.01 -10.48
C LEU A 272 -2.32 -13.42 -10.94
N ALA A 273 -2.62 -13.77 -12.19
CA ALA A 273 -2.22 -15.04 -12.78
C ALA A 273 -0.89 -14.86 -13.52
N PRO A 274 0.06 -15.80 -13.45
CA PRO A 274 1.33 -15.70 -14.17
C PRO A 274 1.07 -15.66 -15.69
N PRO A 275 1.31 -14.52 -16.36
CA PRO A 275 1.22 -14.45 -17.82
C PRO A 275 2.17 -15.47 -18.45
N ALA A 276 1.84 -15.97 -19.64
CA ALA A 276 2.66 -16.97 -20.33
C ALA A 276 4.13 -16.56 -20.49
N ASN A 277 4.40 -15.25 -20.61
CA ASN A 277 5.71 -14.68 -20.90
C ASN A 277 6.41 -14.03 -19.69
N VAL A 278 5.86 -14.16 -18.47
CA VAL A 278 6.45 -13.55 -17.27
C VAL A 278 6.92 -14.65 -16.33
N ALA A 279 8.24 -14.68 -16.08
CA ALA A 279 8.87 -15.70 -15.24
C ALA A 279 8.77 -15.37 -13.74
N SER A 280 8.68 -14.09 -13.38
CA SER A 280 8.61 -13.65 -11.99
C SER A 280 7.80 -12.38 -11.81
N THR A 281 7.19 -12.22 -10.64
CA THR A 281 6.48 -10.99 -10.24
C THR A 281 6.81 -10.58 -8.81
N VAL A 282 6.56 -9.33 -8.46
CA VAL A 282 6.57 -8.85 -7.08
C VAL A 282 5.14 -8.50 -6.68
N LEU A 283 4.69 -9.01 -5.54
CA LEU A 283 3.41 -8.66 -4.95
C LEU A 283 3.61 -8.12 -3.54
N GLY A 284 3.05 -6.95 -3.27
CA GLY A 284 2.97 -6.38 -1.93
C GLY A 284 1.55 -6.40 -1.37
N GLY A 285 1.42 -6.68 -0.08
CA GLY A 285 0.14 -6.60 0.61
C GLY A 285 0.17 -7.18 2.01
N GLU A 286 -0.93 -6.99 2.73
CA GLU A 286 -1.14 -7.67 4.01
C GLU A 286 -1.43 -9.15 3.77
N VAL A 287 -0.72 -9.99 4.52
CA VAL A 287 -0.93 -11.44 4.53
C VAL A 287 -2.14 -11.72 5.41
N SER A 288 -3.24 -12.04 4.75
CA SER A 288 -4.54 -12.21 5.42
C SER A 288 -4.77 -13.64 5.92
N ARG A 289 -4.06 -14.61 5.35
CA ARG A 289 -4.12 -16.02 5.75
C ARG A 289 -2.77 -16.69 5.55
N VAL A 290 -2.44 -17.61 6.46
CA VAL A 290 -1.36 -18.59 6.33
C VAL A 290 -1.97 -19.95 6.63
N SER A 291 -1.74 -20.96 5.78
CA SER A 291 -2.23 -22.32 6.04
C SER A 291 -1.59 -22.90 7.30
N ALA A 292 -2.25 -23.88 7.93
CA ALA A 292 -1.78 -24.47 9.19
C ALA A 292 -0.37 -25.10 9.09
N ASP A 293 -0.01 -25.60 7.90
CA ASP A 293 1.30 -26.17 7.60
C ASP A 293 2.29 -25.14 7.01
N GLY A 294 1.86 -23.88 6.85
CA GLY A 294 2.63 -22.77 6.27
C GLY A 294 2.90 -22.90 4.77
N SER A 295 2.30 -23.85 4.06
CA SER A 295 2.53 -24.10 2.63
C SER A 295 1.79 -23.15 1.68
N GLU A 296 0.82 -22.38 2.18
CA GLU A 296 0.05 -21.41 1.42
C GLU A 296 -0.11 -20.11 2.22
N ILE A 297 0.07 -18.98 1.54
CA ILE A 297 -0.31 -17.65 2.06
C ILE A 297 -1.35 -17.01 1.15
N GLU A 298 -2.07 -16.04 1.69
CA GLU A 298 -3.03 -15.27 0.93
C GLU A 298 -2.79 -13.77 1.03
N ILE A 299 -2.57 -13.14 -0.13
CA ILE A 299 -2.37 -11.70 -0.30
C ILE A 299 -3.35 -11.20 -1.38
N GLN A 300 -4.23 -10.26 -1.04
CA GLN A 300 -5.26 -9.73 -1.96
C GLN A 300 -6.22 -10.80 -2.51
N GLY A 301 -6.52 -11.85 -1.75
CA GLY A 301 -7.29 -13.00 -2.25
C GLY A 301 -6.51 -13.91 -3.22
N ASN A 302 -5.24 -13.62 -3.52
CA ASN A 302 -4.38 -14.52 -4.28
C ASN A 302 -3.74 -15.54 -3.33
N ARG A 303 -4.02 -16.83 -3.56
CA ARG A 303 -3.36 -17.94 -2.89
C ARG A 303 -2.01 -18.21 -3.53
N ILE A 304 -0.96 -18.22 -2.72
CA ILE A 304 0.44 -18.31 -3.15
C ILE A 304 1.08 -19.47 -2.41
N SER A 305 1.74 -20.36 -3.16
CA SER A 305 2.47 -21.48 -2.56
C SER A 305 3.77 -21.01 -1.89
N VAL A 306 4.08 -21.57 -0.73
CA VAL A 306 5.28 -21.29 0.05
C VAL A 306 6.16 -22.55 0.14
N PRO A 307 7.30 -22.57 -0.56
CA PRO A 307 8.32 -23.60 -0.44
C PRO A 307 8.76 -23.80 1.03
N ALA A 308 9.19 -25.03 1.36
CA ALA A 308 9.48 -25.45 2.73
C ALA A 308 10.51 -24.55 3.43
N GLU A 309 11.50 -24.08 2.68
CA GLU A 309 12.59 -23.19 3.11
C GLU A 309 12.13 -21.79 3.52
N PHE A 310 10.94 -21.35 3.10
CA PHE A 310 10.40 -20.02 3.44
C PHE A 310 9.23 -20.10 4.43
N ARG A 311 8.84 -21.29 4.88
CA ARG A 311 7.74 -21.46 5.85
C ARG A 311 8.13 -20.87 7.21
N GLY A 312 7.17 -20.22 7.86
CA GLY A 312 7.39 -19.54 9.13
C GLY A 312 8.05 -18.16 9.03
N ALA A 313 8.48 -17.72 7.84
CA ALA A 313 9.00 -16.37 7.62
C ALA A 313 7.90 -15.29 7.57
N ILE A 314 6.64 -15.70 7.42
CA ILE A 314 5.48 -14.82 7.28
C ILE A 314 4.42 -15.20 8.31
N SER A 315 3.82 -14.18 8.94
CA SER A 315 2.65 -14.33 9.80
C SER A 315 1.43 -13.58 9.23
N THR A 316 0.23 -13.93 9.70
CA THR A 316 -1.00 -13.19 9.35
C THR A 316 -0.98 -11.76 9.89
N GLN A 317 -1.73 -10.85 9.27
CA GLN A 317 -1.82 -9.42 9.62
C GLN A 317 -0.49 -8.67 9.47
N GLN A 318 0.43 -9.25 8.70
CA GLN A 318 1.72 -8.67 8.41
C GLN A 318 1.77 -8.24 6.96
N PHE A 319 2.21 -7.00 6.71
CA PHE A 319 2.55 -6.59 5.35
C PHE A 319 3.82 -7.32 4.90
N ALA A 320 3.75 -8.00 3.77
CA ALA A 320 4.87 -8.65 3.13
C ALA A 320 4.99 -8.19 1.68
N ARG A 321 6.22 -8.02 1.23
CA ARG A 321 6.57 -8.00 -0.19
C ARG A 321 7.16 -9.35 -0.54
N VAL A 322 6.51 -10.05 -1.47
CA VAL A 322 6.92 -11.38 -1.91
C VAL A 322 7.36 -11.33 -3.37
N GLU A 323 8.55 -11.87 -3.63
CA GLU A 323 8.98 -12.20 -4.98
C GLU A 323 8.43 -13.57 -5.33
N LEU A 324 7.78 -13.66 -6.48
CA LEU A 324 7.05 -14.83 -6.92
C LEU A 324 7.62 -15.33 -8.25
N GLU A 325 7.58 -16.63 -8.44
CA GLU A 325 7.83 -17.30 -9.71
C GLU A 325 6.72 -18.29 -10.04
N LYS A 326 6.70 -18.76 -11.29
CA LYS A 326 5.73 -19.76 -11.72
C LYS A 326 6.04 -21.11 -11.08
N GLY A 327 5.16 -21.53 -10.18
CA GLY A 327 5.14 -22.86 -9.57
C GLY A 327 4.11 -23.79 -10.21
N PRO A 328 4.00 -25.04 -9.71
CA PRO A 328 3.13 -26.07 -10.27
C PRO A 328 1.63 -25.78 -10.09
N LEU A 329 1.24 -24.99 -9.09
CA LEU A 329 -0.15 -24.66 -8.76
C LEU A 329 -0.52 -23.19 -9.04
N GLY A 330 0.39 -22.41 -9.62
CA GLY A 330 0.26 -20.97 -9.79
C GLY A 330 1.52 -20.24 -9.36
N TRP A 331 1.38 -19.13 -8.63
CA TRP A 331 2.54 -18.44 -8.07
C TRP A 331 3.10 -19.18 -6.84
N GLN A 332 4.42 -19.25 -6.75
CA GLN A 332 5.14 -19.68 -5.55
C GLN A 332 6.18 -18.62 -5.14
N VAL A 333 6.45 -18.53 -3.84
CA VAL A 333 7.50 -17.63 -3.31
C VAL A 333 8.86 -18.07 -3.82
N LYS A 334 9.61 -17.15 -4.43
CA LYS A 334 10.93 -17.37 -5.03
C LYS A 334 12.10 -17.04 -4.08
N ALA A 335 11.90 -16.05 -3.22
CA ALA A 335 12.94 -15.51 -2.36
C ALA A 335 12.39 -15.22 -0.95
N PRO A 336 13.26 -15.09 0.07
CA PRO A 336 12.83 -14.71 1.40
C PRO A 336 11.92 -13.46 1.39
N PRO A 337 10.70 -13.55 1.95
CA PRO A 337 9.76 -12.44 1.99
C PRO A 337 10.36 -11.22 2.69
N ARG A 338 10.23 -10.03 2.08
CA ARG A 338 10.66 -8.79 2.71
C ARG A 338 9.52 -8.24 3.57
N LEU A 339 9.87 -7.93 4.82
CA LEU A 339 8.95 -7.39 5.83
C LEU A 339 9.34 -5.93 6.13
N PRO A 340 8.88 -4.96 5.33
CA PRO A 340 9.29 -3.56 5.49
C PRO A 340 8.88 -3.01 6.85
N GLY A 341 9.77 -2.20 7.44
CA GLY A 341 9.55 -1.54 8.73
C GLY A 341 8.36 -0.57 8.69
N SER A 342 7.86 -0.14 9.86
CA SER A 342 6.78 0.87 9.92
C SER A 342 7.17 2.22 9.34
N SER A 343 8.42 2.66 9.50
CA SER A 343 8.94 3.91 8.94
C SER A 343 9.03 3.86 7.41
N GLU A 344 9.57 2.78 6.84
CA GLU A 344 9.67 2.56 5.39
C GLU A 344 8.29 2.57 4.72
N ARG A 345 7.27 2.07 5.43
CA ARG A 345 5.88 2.09 4.94
C ARG A 345 5.26 3.49 5.01
N ALA A 346 5.73 4.35 5.89
CA ALA A 346 5.18 5.69 6.08
C ALA A 346 5.89 6.74 5.21
N GLU A 347 7.19 6.64 4.99
CA GLU A 347 7.93 7.62 4.20
C GLU A 347 7.53 7.56 2.71
N VAL A 348 7.34 8.73 2.11
CA VAL A 348 7.04 8.89 0.69
C VAL A 348 7.95 9.93 0.08
N GLN A 349 8.45 9.63 -1.11
CA GLN A 349 9.14 10.61 -1.93
C GLN A 349 8.15 11.15 -2.96
N ILE A 350 8.14 12.43 -3.28
CA ILE A 350 7.27 12.98 -4.34
C ILE A 350 8.10 13.94 -5.19
N SER A 351 8.06 13.81 -6.51
CA SER A 351 8.67 14.80 -7.39
C SER A 351 7.85 15.14 -8.63
N GLU A 352 7.97 16.40 -9.05
CA GLU A 352 7.26 16.97 -10.19
C GLU A 352 8.03 18.18 -10.73
N ASP A 353 7.93 18.44 -12.03
CA ASP A 353 8.40 19.70 -12.62
C ASP A 353 7.28 20.72 -12.53
N ILE A 354 7.48 21.78 -11.75
CA ILE A 354 6.50 22.86 -11.57
C ILE A 354 7.07 24.19 -12.07
N PRO A 355 6.22 25.17 -12.44
CA PRO A 355 6.68 26.52 -12.69
C PRO A 355 7.34 27.12 -11.44
N ALA A 356 8.48 27.79 -11.59
CA ALA A 356 9.23 28.41 -10.49
C ALA A 356 8.34 29.31 -9.59
N ALA A 357 7.36 30.02 -10.18
CA ALA A 357 6.41 30.85 -9.47
C ALA A 357 5.58 30.10 -8.41
N ARG A 358 5.40 28.77 -8.53
CA ARG A 358 4.70 27.95 -7.53
C ARG A 358 5.51 27.74 -6.24
N LEU A 359 6.84 27.93 -6.26
CA LEU A 359 7.68 27.77 -5.06
C LEU A 359 7.28 28.75 -3.94
N ALA A 360 6.80 29.95 -4.29
CA ALA A 360 6.30 30.91 -3.30
C ALA A 360 5.05 30.41 -2.55
N GLN A 361 4.23 29.55 -3.18
CA GLN A 361 3.01 29.01 -2.58
C GLN A 361 3.34 27.98 -1.48
N ILE A 362 4.45 27.24 -1.62
CA ILE A 362 4.88 26.18 -0.70
C ILE A 362 5.14 26.71 0.72
N ALA A 363 5.70 27.91 0.82
CA ALA A 363 5.99 28.55 2.10
C ALA A 363 4.74 29.22 2.74
N SER A 364 3.69 29.47 1.94
CA SER A 364 2.53 30.28 2.34
C SER A 364 1.38 29.46 2.97
N GLY A 365 1.35 28.14 2.77
CA GLY A 365 0.26 27.30 3.25
C GLY A 365 0.41 25.84 2.82
N ASN A 366 -0.63 25.05 3.02
CA ASN A 366 -0.72 23.72 2.45
C ASN A 366 -0.70 23.82 0.93
N TRP A 367 -0.08 22.85 0.28
CA TRP A 367 0.18 22.90 -1.16
C TRP A 367 0.04 21.51 -1.75
N ASN A 368 -0.12 21.44 -3.06
CA ASN A 368 -0.34 20.18 -3.76
C ASN A 368 0.81 19.86 -4.73
N LEU A 369 1.24 18.61 -4.70
CA LEU A 369 2.21 18.04 -5.64
C LEU A 369 1.66 16.69 -6.11
N ARG A 370 1.46 16.51 -7.42
CA ARG A 370 0.81 15.32 -8.03
C ARG A 370 -0.48 14.83 -7.34
N GLY A 371 -1.41 15.73 -7.00
CA GLY A 371 -2.69 15.36 -6.37
C GLY A 371 -2.55 14.87 -4.92
N THR A 372 -1.44 15.23 -4.26
CA THR A 372 -1.14 14.93 -2.86
C THR A 372 -1.04 16.24 -2.07
N LEU A 373 -1.87 16.38 -1.03
CA LEU A 373 -1.86 17.55 -0.16
C LEU A 373 -0.70 17.46 0.84
N LEU A 374 0.25 18.38 0.72
CA LEU A 374 1.45 18.51 1.53
C LEU A 374 1.32 19.67 2.51
N GLY A 375 1.84 19.49 3.71
CA GLY A 375 1.87 20.52 4.73
C GLY A 375 2.82 21.64 4.33
N ARG A 376 2.55 22.86 4.79
CA ARG A 376 3.49 23.99 4.64
C ARG A 376 4.89 23.57 5.10
N THR A 377 5.91 24.02 4.38
CA THR A 377 7.30 23.74 4.73
C THR A 377 8.19 24.93 4.41
N THR A 378 9.34 25.00 5.08
CA THR A 378 10.37 25.99 4.76
C THR A 378 11.10 25.53 3.50
N LEU A 379 11.23 26.42 2.51
CA LEU A 379 12.04 26.13 1.33
C LEU A 379 13.50 25.88 1.73
N SER A 380 14.10 24.83 1.17
CA SER A 380 15.54 24.65 1.24
C SER A 380 16.28 25.73 0.44
N SER A 381 17.59 25.85 0.65
CA SER A 381 18.43 26.80 -0.09
C SER A 381 18.35 26.60 -1.61
N SER A 382 18.30 25.35 -2.08
CA SER A 382 18.18 25.03 -3.51
C SER A 382 16.85 25.48 -4.10
N CYS A 383 15.75 25.37 -3.34
CA CYS A 383 14.45 25.89 -3.76
C CYS A 383 14.37 27.41 -3.70
N ALA A 384 14.91 28.04 -2.65
CA ALA A 384 14.90 29.49 -2.51
C ALA A 384 15.66 30.19 -3.65
N GLN A 385 16.77 29.60 -4.11
CA GLN A 385 17.54 30.09 -5.25
C GLN A 385 16.76 30.04 -6.56
N LEU A 386 15.89 29.04 -6.74
CA LEU A 386 15.11 28.87 -7.96
C LEU A 386 13.76 29.61 -7.91
N ALA A 387 13.34 30.09 -6.74
CA ALA A 387 12.11 30.86 -6.59
C ALA A 387 12.18 32.25 -7.23
N SER A 388 13.38 32.78 -7.50
CA SER A 388 13.60 34.05 -8.20
C SER A 388 13.77 33.91 -9.72
N GLU A 389 13.74 32.69 -10.26
CA GLU A 389 13.79 32.45 -11.70
C GLU A 389 12.53 32.98 -12.41
N PRO A 390 12.59 33.25 -13.73
CA PRO A 390 11.43 33.67 -14.50
C PRO A 390 10.23 32.72 -14.28
N PRO A 391 8.98 33.23 -14.23
CA PRO A 391 7.80 32.42 -13.91
C PRO A 391 7.57 31.19 -14.80
N GLY A 392 8.07 31.21 -16.04
CA GLY A 392 7.97 30.10 -16.99
C GLY A 392 9.06 29.03 -16.86
N THR A 393 10.07 29.25 -16.01
CA THR A 393 11.14 28.26 -15.77
C THR A 393 10.56 27.05 -15.06
N LYS A 394 10.78 25.86 -15.64
CA LYS A 394 10.43 24.60 -14.98
C LYS A 394 11.51 24.23 -13.97
N VAL A 395 11.07 23.93 -12.76
CA VAL A 395 11.91 23.51 -11.64
C VAL A 395 11.43 22.14 -11.20
N ARG A 396 12.34 21.17 -11.16
CA ARG A 396 12.09 19.88 -10.54
C ARG A 396 12.08 20.05 -9.04
N VAL A 397 10.95 19.74 -8.41
CA VAL A 397 10.80 19.72 -6.96
C VAL A 397 10.78 18.27 -6.51
N ALA A 398 11.59 17.93 -5.52
CA ALA A 398 11.62 16.63 -4.85
C ALA A 398 11.35 16.81 -3.35
N VAL A 399 10.42 16.03 -2.82
CA VAL A 399 9.93 16.11 -1.45
C VAL A 399 10.10 14.75 -0.80
N GLN A 400 10.62 14.71 0.43
CA GLN A 400 10.41 13.57 1.31
C GLN A 400 9.33 13.97 2.33
N ALA A 401 8.33 13.13 2.50
CA ALA A 401 7.23 13.35 3.43
C ALA A 401 6.88 12.06 4.19
N ILE A 402 6.17 12.19 5.31
CA ILE A 402 5.62 11.07 6.06
C ILE A 402 4.13 11.00 5.79
N ARG A 403 3.65 9.83 5.33
CA ARG A 403 2.23 9.49 5.25
C ARG A 403 1.60 9.56 6.64
N GLY A 404 0.45 10.20 6.68
CA GLY A 404 -0.30 10.48 7.89
C GLY A 404 -1.64 11.11 7.51
N PRO A 405 -2.42 11.63 8.48
CA PRO A 405 -3.59 12.43 8.13
C PRO A 405 -3.12 13.59 7.25
N LEU A 406 -3.89 13.89 6.20
CA LEU A 406 -3.59 15.03 5.36
C LEU A 406 -3.69 16.33 6.19
N PRO A 407 -2.88 17.37 5.86
CA PRO A 407 -1.83 17.33 4.84
C PRO A 407 -0.61 16.49 5.28
N MET A 408 0.03 15.76 4.37
CA MET A 408 1.21 14.95 4.73
C MET A 408 2.34 15.82 5.27
N THR A 409 3.08 15.31 6.26
CA THR A 409 4.17 16.05 6.90
C THR A 409 5.41 16.01 6.02
N VAL A 410 5.80 17.16 5.47
CA VAL A 410 7.05 17.30 4.70
C VAL A 410 8.26 17.22 5.65
N GLN A 411 9.18 16.30 5.38
CA GLN A 411 10.46 16.15 6.07
C GLN A 411 11.57 16.97 5.41
N SER A 412 11.65 16.92 4.09
CA SER A 412 12.64 17.67 3.32
C SER A 412 12.08 18.04 1.95
N ILE A 413 12.62 19.13 1.40
CA ILE A 413 12.32 19.59 0.04
C ILE A 413 13.61 20.00 -0.65
N GLN A 414 13.80 19.59 -1.90
CA GLN A 414 14.94 19.94 -2.74
C GLN A 414 14.44 20.36 -4.11
N CYS A 415 15.12 21.32 -4.74
CA CYS A 415 14.78 21.78 -6.07
C CYS A 415 16.01 21.77 -6.97
N SER A 416 15.81 21.43 -8.25
CA SER A 416 16.83 21.52 -9.30
C SER A 416 16.22 22.06 -10.58
N ARG A 417 17.05 22.59 -11.49
CA ARG A 417 16.57 22.92 -12.84
C ARG A 417 16.13 21.63 -13.53
N SER A 418 14.98 21.70 -14.22
CA SER A 418 14.42 20.59 -14.98
C SER A 418 15.07 20.44 -16.34
#